data_AF-A0A932LZV4-F1
#
_entry.id   AF-A0A932LZV4-F1
#
_cell.length_a   1.000
_cell.length_b   1.000
_cell.length_c   1.000
_cell.angle_alpha   90.00
_cell.angle_beta   90.00
_cell.angle_gamma   90.00
#
_symmetry.space_group_name_H-M   'P 1'
#
loop_
_entity.id
_entity.type
_entity.pdbx_description
1 polymer ?
#
loop_
_entity_poly.entity_id
_entity_poly.type
_entity_poly.pdbx_seq_one_letter_code
_entity_poly.pdbx_strand_id
1 'polypeptide(L)'
;MNHKVSAILAKRRRLAGFLLLVVLLAICFLNRWIFRELFGLDYVRWYVDAGPIIALATAAFGAAWGELDKNPSLVSANPYDFAGACLQVAGLPIDVFGAHLRSKNREVPLSALEFLAGLPLIVVFVIAAIGWLLFVVPLQYFVFLICGAPSRIAMASSIRVEARIVGRKLEMEEQPLLNLERDDWWDASMRDKPVTLTSAFSAAALFLISQVWGYWAAS
;
A
#
# COMPACT_ATOMS: atom_id res chain seq x y z
N MET A 1 1.02 5.11 -35.66
CA MET A 1 -0.01 4.83 -34.62
C MET A 1 -0.25 6.11 -33.83
N ASN A 2 -1.49 6.57 -33.76
CA ASN A 2 -1.90 7.99 -33.76
C ASN A 2 -1.69 8.77 -32.46
N HIS A 3 -1.00 9.93 -32.52
CA HIS A 3 -0.96 10.95 -31.45
C HIS A 3 -2.35 11.32 -30.89
N LYS A 4 -3.41 11.22 -31.70
CA LYS A 4 -4.79 11.47 -31.27
C LYS A 4 -5.29 10.41 -30.25
N VAL A 5 -4.92 9.14 -30.43
CA VAL A 5 -5.36 8.05 -29.54
C VAL A 5 -4.71 8.18 -28.16
N SER A 6 -3.40 8.48 -28.10
CA SER A 6 -2.70 8.69 -26.83
C SER A 6 -3.24 9.88 -26.05
N ALA A 7 -3.59 10.97 -26.73
CA ALA A 7 -4.20 12.15 -26.10
C ALA A 7 -5.59 11.83 -25.49
N ILE A 8 -6.42 11.07 -26.19
CA ILE A 8 -7.75 10.68 -25.69
C ILE A 8 -7.62 9.77 -24.46
N LEU A 9 -6.72 8.80 -24.49
CA LEU A 9 -6.48 7.90 -23.35
C LEU A 9 -5.95 8.67 -22.12
N ALA A 10 -5.03 9.62 -22.33
CA ALA A 10 -4.51 10.46 -21.26
C ALA A 10 -5.62 11.33 -20.62
N LYS A 11 -6.50 11.93 -21.43
CA LYS A 11 -7.63 12.72 -20.94
C LYS A 11 -8.61 11.87 -20.12
N ARG A 12 -8.96 10.67 -20.60
CA ARG A 12 -9.84 9.73 -19.88
C ARG A 12 -9.23 9.31 -18.55
N ARG A 13 -7.93 8.99 -18.52
CA ARG A 13 -7.23 8.60 -17.28
C ARG A 13 -7.20 9.74 -16.25
N ARG A 14 -6.98 10.99 -16.68
CA ARG A 14 -7.04 12.16 -15.79
C ARG A 14 -8.44 12.37 -15.21
N LEU A 15 -9.48 12.24 -16.03
CA LEU A 15 -10.86 12.35 -15.57
C LEU A 15 -11.21 11.24 -14.57
N ALA A 16 -10.84 9.99 -14.87
CA ALA A 16 -11.05 8.86 -13.96
C ALA A 16 -10.32 9.07 -12.63
N GLY A 17 -9.07 9.55 -12.66
CA GLY A 17 -8.33 9.92 -11.46
C GLY A 17 -9.05 11.00 -10.64
N PHE A 18 -9.49 12.08 -11.29
CA PHE A 18 -10.24 13.14 -10.59
C PHE A 18 -11.53 12.64 -9.97
N LEU A 19 -12.33 11.87 -10.72
CA LEU A 19 -13.58 11.29 -10.21
C LEU A 19 -13.32 10.40 -8.99
N LEU A 20 -12.29 9.57 -9.05
CA LEU A 20 -11.96 8.69 -7.94
C LEU A 20 -11.43 9.46 -6.72
N LEU A 21 -10.69 10.55 -6.91
CA LEU A 21 -10.31 11.44 -5.82
C LEU A 21 -11.55 11.98 -5.09
N VAL A 22 -12.57 12.41 -5.84
CA VAL A 22 -13.85 12.87 -5.29
C VAL A 22 -14.55 11.75 -4.53
N VAL A 23 -14.53 10.52 -5.05
CA VAL A 23 -15.09 9.34 -4.36
C VAL A 23 -14.34 9.05 -3.06
N LEU A 24 -13.01 9.08 -3.04
CA LEU A 24 -12.22 8.85 -1.82
C LEU A 24 -12.52 9.91 -0.75
N LEU A 25 -12.61 11.18 -1.16
CA LEU A 25 -13.03 12.26 -0.25
C LEU A 25 -14.44 12.03 0.29
N ALA A 26 -15.39 11.68 -0.57
CA ALA A 26 -16.77 11.39 -0.15
C ALA A 26 -16.84 10.22 0.84
N ILE A 27 -16.05 9.16 0.62
CA ILE A 27 -15.94 8.03 1.56
C ILE A 27 -15.33 8.48 2.89
N CYS A 28 -14.30 9.33 2.90
CA CYS A 28 -13.76 9.87 4.15
C CYS A 28 -14.82 10.67 4.94
N PHE A 29 -15.64 11.49 4.25
CA PHE A 29 -16.74 12.20 4.89
C PHE A 29 -17.83 11.25 5.42
N LEU A 30 -18.18 10.23 4.63
CA LEU A 30 -19.14 9.22 5.05
C LEU A 30 -18.64 8.43 6.26
N ASN A 31 -17.38 8.00 6.27
CA ASN A 31 -16.77 7.32 7.41
C ASN A 31 -16.75 8.21 8.65
N ARG A 32 -16.42 9.49 8.50
CA ARG A 32 -16.50 10.45 9.62
C ARG A 32 -17.91 10.52 10.22
N TRP A 33 -18.93 10.57 9.36
CA TRP A 33 -20.32 10.57 9.81
C TRP A 33 -20.70 9.24 10.49
N ILE A 34 -20.38 8.09 9.87
CA ILE A 34 -20.63 6.75 10.42
C ILE A 34 -19.98 6.58 11.80
N PHE A 35 -18.71 6.95 11.94
CA PHE A 35 -17.96 6.83 13.21
C PHE A 35 -18.56 7.69 14.31
N ARG A 36 -18.99 8.90 13.97
CA ARG A 36 -19.62 9.80 14.92
C ARG A 36 -20.99 9.28 15.37
N GLU A 37 -21.86 8.92 14.43
CA GLU A 37 -23.25 8.55 14.74
C GLU A 37 -23.38 7.14 15.33
N LEU A 38 -22.62 6.16 14.84
CA LEU A 38 -22.77 4.76 15.27
C LEU A 38 -21.84 4.39 16.43
N PHE A 39 -20.67 5.02 16.52
CA PHE A 39 -19.64 4.61 17.49
C PHE A 39 -19.29 5.71 18.51
N GLY A 40 -19.75 6.96 18.30
CA GLY A 40 -19.35 8.09 19.14
C GLY A 40 -17.84 8.39 19.05
N LEU A 41 -17.18 7.99 17.97
CA LEU A 41 -15.75 8.14 17.76
C LEU A 41 -15.46 9.17 16.66
N ASP A 42 -14.30 9.84 16.74
CA ASP A 42 -13.77 10.60 15.62
C ASP A 42 -12.98 9.66 14.69
N TYR A 43 -13.36 9.62 13.41
CA TYR A 43 -12.77 8.71 12.42
C TYR A 43 -11.28 8.96 12.21
N VAL A 44 -10.83 10.22 12.22
CA VAL A 44 -9.41 10.55 12.02
C VAL A 44 -8.61 10.11 13.24
N ARG A 45 -9.12 10.39 14.44
CA ARG A 45 -8.51 9.92 15.69
C ARG A 45 -8.41 8.39 15.72
N TRP A 46 -9.51 7.69 15.40
CA TRP A 46 -9.51 6.23 15.31
C TRP A 46 -8.44 5.72 14.35
N TYR A 47 -8.31 6.33 13.16
CA TYR A 47 -7.32 5.92 12.17
C TYR A 47 -5.89 6.12 12.67
N VAL A 48 -5.61 7.25 13.32
CA VAL A 48 -4.30 7.55 13.92
C VAL A 48 -3.97 6.52 15.01
N ASP A 49 -4.92 6.24 15.90
CA ASP A 49 -4.76 5.28 17.00
C ASP A 49 -4.61 3.84 16.48
N ALA A 50 -5.29 3.49 15.39
CA ALA A 50 -5.16 2.21 14.71
C ALA A 50 -3.89 2.09 13.85
N GLY A 51 -3.17 3.19 13.60
CA GLY A 51 -2.00 3.28 12.73
C GLY A 51 -0.95 2.19 12.97
N PRO A 52 -0.52 1.92 14.23
CA PRO A 52 0.43 0.85 14.52
C PRO A 52 -0.07 -0.55 14.12
N ILE A 53 -1.35 -0.84 14.34
CA ILE A 53 -1.96 -2.14 13.95
C ILE A 53 -2.05 -2.24 12.44
N ILE A 54 -2.42 -1.16 11.75
CA ILE A 54 -2.46 -1.10 10.28
C ILE A 54 -1.06 -1.32 9.69
N ALA A 55 -0.03 -0.70 10.28
CA ALA A 55 1.36 -0.88 9.85
C ALA A 55 1.85 -2.32 10.07
N LEU A 56 1.55 -2.91 11.24
CA LEU A 56 1.88 -4.30 11.55
C LEU A 56 1.18 -5.27 10.60
N ALA A 57 -0.12 -5.06 10.35
CA ALA A 57 -0.88 -5.85 9.39
C ALA A 57 -0.27 -5.75 7.99
N THR A 58 0.06 -4.54 7.53
CA THR A 58 0.68 -4.33 6.22
C THR A 58 2.03 -5.05 6.11
N ALA A 59 2.86 -5.00 7.16
CA ALA A 59 4.14 -5.70 7.20
C ALA A 59 3.95 -7.23 7.18
N ALA A 60 3.01 -7.76 7.96
CA ALA A 60 2.68 -9.19 7.97
C ALA A 60 2.17 -9.67 6.59
N PHE A 61 1.32 -8.86 5.94
CA PHE A 61 0.86 -9.12 4.57
C PHE A 61 2.00 -9.10 3.57
N GLY A 62 2.90 -8.11 3.64
CA GLY A 62 4.09 -8.05 2.79
C GLY A 62 5.05 -9.22 3.01
N ALA A 63 5.15 -9.73 4.23
CA ALA A 63 5.94 -10.92 4.52
C ALA A 63 5.30 -12.20 3.97
N ALA A 64 3.97 -12.35 4.11
CA ALA A 64 3.28 -13.60 3.79
C ALA A 64 2.84 -13.75 2.33
N TRP A 65 2.50 -12.65 1.64
CA TRP A 65 2.01 -12.67 0.24
C TRP A 65 3.04 -12.18 -0.79
N GLY A 66 4.27 -11.95 -0.35
CA GLY A 66 5.39 -11.56 -1.21
C GLY A 66 5.59 -10.04 -1.29
N GLU A 67 6.63 -9.66 -2.01
CA GLU A 67 7.13 -8.28 -2.08
C GLU A 67 6.07 -7.29 -2.61
N LEU A 68 5.32 -6.64 -1.71
CA LEU A 68 4.38 -5.54 -2.02
C LEU A 68 5.05 -4.45 -2.86
N ASP A 69 6.36 -4.29 -2.71
CA ASP A 69 7.20 -3.39 -3.47
C ASP A 69 7.20 -3.67 -4.99
N LYS A 70 6.82 -4.88 -5.42
CA LYS A 70 6.58 -5.21 -6.84
C LYS A 70 5.33 -4.53 -7.42
N ASN A 71 4.48 -3.95 -6.57
CA ASN A 71 3.32 -3.16 -6.98
C ASN A 71 3.48 -1.68 -6.58
N PRO A 72 4.34 -0.91 -7.27
CA PRO A 72 4.60 0.49 -6.92
C PRO A 72 3.38 1.39 -7.11
N SER A 73 2.32 0.91 -7.79
CA SER A 73 1.07 1.65 -7.91
C SER A 73 0.40 1.87 -6.55
N LEU A 74 0.74 1.08 -5.52
CA LEU A 74 0.32 1.30 -4.12
C LEU A 74 0.80 2.62 -3.53
N VAL A 75 1.81 3.27 -4.12
CA VAL A 75 2.30 4.60 -3.69
C VAL A 75 2.07 5.68 -4.75
N SER A 76 1.25 5.38 -5.77
CA SER A 76 0.96 6.28 -6.87
C SER A 76 0.26 7.56 -6.39
N ALA A 77 0.66 8.70 -6.96
CA ALA A 77 -0.06 9.96 -6.78
C ALA A 77 -1.36 10.02 -7.59
N ASN A 78 -1.56 9.09 -8.54
CA ASN A 78 -2.82 8.98 -9.25
C ASN A 78 -3.75 8.04 -8.47
N PRO A 79 -4.92 8.54 -8.01
CA PRO A 79 -5.83 7.74 -7.18
C PRO A 79 -6.35 6.51 -7.92
N TYR A 80 -6.47 6.56 -9.26
CA TYR A 80 -6.94 5.42 -10.06
C TYR A 80 -5.96 4.25 -9.99
N ASP A 81 -4.67 4.53 -10.15
CA ASP A 81 -3.63 3.52 -10.06
C ASP A 81 -3.52 2.99 -8.62
N PHE A 82 -3.63 3.88 -7.63
CA PHE A 82 -3.62 3.54 -6.20
C PHE A 82 -4.77 2.60 -5.83
N ALA A 83 -6.01 2.95 -6.17
CA ALA A 83 -7.16 2.11 -5.84
C ALA A 83 -7.13 0.79 -6.61
N GLY A 84 -6.71 0.81 -7.88
CA GLY A 84 -6.48 -0.42 -8.64
C GLY A 84 -5.48 -1.35 -7.96
N ALA A 85 -4.37 -0.79 -7.45
CA ALA A 85 -3.38 -1.56 -6.70
C ALA A 85 -3.93 -2.09 -5.36
N CYS A 86 -4.71 -1.30 -4.63
CA CYS A 86 -5.36 -1.76 -3.39
C CYS A 86 -6.35 -2.91 -3.67
N LEU A 87 -7.13 -2.84 -4.75
CA LEU A 87 -8.02 -3.91 -5.17
C LEU A 87 -7.26 -5.18 -5.57
N GLN A 88 -6.11 -5.04 -6.25
CA GLN A 88 -5.24 -6.17 -6.55
C GLN A 88 -4.71 -6.84 -5.28
N VAL A 89 -4.24 -6.05 -4.31
CA VAL A 89 -3.75 -6.57 -3.02
C VAL A 89 -4.87 -7.27 -2.24
N ALA A 90 -6.07 -6.69 -2.18
CA ALA A 90 -7.22 -7.29 -1.51
C ALA A 90 -7.73 -8.55 -2.24
N GLY A 91 -7.70 -8.55 -3.58
CA GLY A 91 -8.23 -9.62 -4.41
C GLY A 91 -7.28 -10.81 -4.57
N LEU A 92 -5.96 -10.60 -4.49
CA LEU A 92 -4.97 -11.66 -4.71
C LEU A 92 -5.18 -12.87 -3.79
N PRO A 93 -5.39 -12.73 -2.47
CA PRO A 93 -5.60 -13.88 -1.61
C PRO A 93 -6.89 -14.63 -1.95
N ILE A 94 -7.96 -13.92 -2.34
CA ILE A 94 -9.22 -14.53 -2.77
C ILE A 94 -9.00 -15.38 -4.03
N ASP A 95 -8.24 -14.87 -5.00
CA ASP A 95 -7.93 -15.60 -6.23
C ASP A 95 -7.02 -16.81 -5.96
N VAL A 96 -6.00 -16.65 -5.10
CA VAL A 96 -5.12 -17.74 -4.67
C VAL A 96 -5.91 -18.85 -3.98
N PHE A 97 -6.75 -18.52 -2.99
CA PHE A 97 -7.61 -19.52 -2.34
C PHE A 97 -8.57 -20.15 -3.33
N GLY A 98 -9.18 -19.37 -4.23
CA GLY A 98 -10.06 -19.88 -5.28
C GLY A 98 -9.34 -20.82 -6.26
N ALA A 99 -8.09 -20.56 -6.59
CA ALA A 99 -7.26 -21.42 -7.42
C ALA A 99 -6.94 -22.73 -6.69
N HIS A 100 -6.53 -22.67 -5.42
CA HIS A 100 -6.32 -23.86 -4.60
C HIS A 100 -7.60 -24.70 -4.50
N LEU A 101 -8.76 -24.08 -4.26
CA LEU A 101 -10.06 -24.75 -4.18
C LEU A 101 -10.52 -25.39 -5.49
N ARG A 102 -10.16 -24.82 -6.64
CA ARG A 102 -10.49 -25.36 -7.98
C ARG A 102 -9.49 -26.37 -8.53
N SER A 103 -8.29 -26.46 -7.95
CA SER A 103 -7.25 -27.37 -8.45
C SER A 103 -7.72 -28.83 -8.42
N LYS A 104 -7.71 -29.47 -9.60
CA LYS A 104 -8.04 -30.89 -9.78
C LYS A 104 -6.82 -31.81 -9.57
N ASN A 105 -5.62 -31.27 -9.68
CA ASN A 105 -4.36 -32.00 -9.59
C ASN A 105 -3.75 -31.79 -8.19
N ARG A 106 -4.45 -32.26 -7.15
CA ARG A 106 -3.90 -32.21 -5.78
C ARG A 106 -3.19 -33.51 -5.46
N GLU A 107 -1.97 -33.41 -4.94
CA GLU A 107 -1.23 -34.57 -4.41
C GLU A 107 -1.91 -35.13 -3.16
N VAL A 108 -2.49 -34.25 -2.34
CA VAL A 108 -3.23 -34.61 -1.13
C VAL A 108 -4.70 -34.21 -1.30
N PRO A 109 -5.66 -35.16 -1.18
CA PRO A 109 -7.07 -34.83 -1.24
C PRO A 109 -7.45 -33.95 -0.03
N LEU A 110 -8.17 -32.86 -0.29
CA LEU A 110 -8.62 -31.94 0.75
C LEU A 110 -9.74 -32.60 1.56
N SER A 111 -9.53 -32.78 2.85
CA SER A 111 -10.56 -33.34 3.73
C SER A 111 -11.74 -32.37 3.86
N ALA A 112 -12.96 -32.89 4.00
CA ALA A 112 -14.14 -32.07 4.27
C ALA A 112 -13.98 -31.25 5.56
N LEU A 113 -13.26 -31.79 6.55
CA LEU A 113 -12.96 -31.09 7.80
C LEU A 113 -11.97 -29.94 7.60
N GLU A 114 -10.96 -30.11 6.75
CA GLU A 114 -10.00 -29.04 6.42
C GLU A 114 -10.70 -27.89 5.67
N PHE A 115 -11.61 -28.24 4.75
CA PHE A 115 -12.43 -27.25 4.07
C PHE A 115 -13.34 -26.48 5.03
N LEU A 116 -14.07 -27.20 5.89
CA LEU A 116 -14.94 -26.58 6.90
C LEU A 116 -14.15 -25.74 7.91
N ALA A 117 -12.93 -26.16 8.26
CA ALA A 117 -12.05 -25.39 9.15
C ALA A 117 -11.47 -24.14 8.47
N GLY A 118 -11.15 -24.21 7.17
CA GLY A 118 -10.61 -23.08 6.41
C GLY A 118 -11.66 -22.03 6.01
N LEU A 119 -12.92 -22.44 5.82
CA LEU A 119 -13.99 -21.54 5.35
C LEU A 119 -14.22 -20.32 6.26
N PRO A 120 -14.34 -20.44 7.60
CA PRO A 120 -14.45 -19.29 8.48
C PRO A 120 -13.29 -18.32 8.35
N LEU A 121 -12.05 -18.82 8.18
CA LEU A 121 -10.88 -17.98 8.01
C LEU A 121 -10.93 -17.17 6.70
N ILE A 122 -11.37 -17.80 5.60
CA ILE A 122 -11.59 -17.11 4.32
C ILE A 122 -12.66 -16.03 4.47
N VAL A 123 -13.76 -16.32 5.16
CA VAL A 123 -14.84 -15.34 5.39
C VAL A 123 -14.33 -14.15 6.21
N VAL A 124 -13.62 -14.41 7.31
CA VAL A 124 -13.00 -13.35 8.14
C VAL A 124 -12.04 -12.52 7.30
N PHE A 125 -11.22 -13.16 6.47
CA PHE A 125 -10.29 -12.48 5.58
C PHE A 125 -11.02 -11.53 4.61
N VAL A 126 -12.09 -12.02 3.94
CA VAL A 126 -12.86 -11.20 3.00
C VAL A 126 -13.51 -10.01 3.70
N ILE A 127 -14.08 -10.21 4.89
CA ILE A 127 -14.65 -9.13 5.69
C ILE A 127 -13.56 -8.11 6.07
N ALA A 128 -12.39 -8.58 6.51
CA ALA A 128 -11.26 -7.71 6.85
C ALA A 128 -10.75 -6.93 5.64
N ALA A 129 -10.65 -7.55 4.46
CA ALA A 129 -10.23 -6.88 3.23
C ALA A 129 -11.24 -5.81 2.80
N ILE A 130 -12.55 -6.09 2.89
CA ILE A 130 -13.61 -5.10 2.62
C ILE A 130 -13.55 -3.96 3.64
N GLY A 131 -13.40 -4.27 4.93
CA GLY A 131 -13.24 -3.28 5.98
C GLY A 131 -12.01 -2.39 5.75
N TRP A 132 -10.88 -2.97 5.35
CA TRP A 132 -9.67 -2.24 5.00
C TRP A 132 -9.90 -1.30 3.80
N LEU A 133 -10.51 -1.79 2.71
CA LEU A 133 -10.84 -0.99 1.53
C LEU A 133 -11.79 0.17 1.84
N LEU A 134 -12.75 -0.02 2.76
CA LEU A 134 -13.74 0.99 3.10
C LEU A 134 -13.25 1.99 4.16
N PHE A 135 -12.54 1.53 5.19
CA PHE A 135 -12.21 2.34 6.36
C PHE A 135 -10.74 2.78 6.43
N VAL A 136 -9.81 2.10 5.78
CA VAL A 136 -8.38 2.41 5.88
C VAL A 136 -7.88 3.04 4.60
N VAL A 137 -8.14 2.42 3.44
CA VAL A 137 -7.64 2.86 2.12
C VAL A 137 -7.96 4.33 1.79
N PRO A 138 -9.16 4.87 2.06
CA PRO A 138 -9.47 6.26 1.71
C PRO A 138 -8.56 7.27 2.40
N LEU A 139 -8.30 7.11 3.69
CA LEU A 139 -7.41 8.00 4.43
C LEU A 139 -5.93 7.67 4.16
N GLN A 140 -5.62 6.39 4.00
CA GLN A 140 -4.28 5.92 3.63
C GLN A 140 -3.79 6.53 2.32
N TYR A 141 -4.67 6.75 1.33
CA TYR A 141 -4.32 7.44 0.09
C TYR A 141 -3.68 8.81 0.35
N PHE A 142 -4.27 9.64 1.22
CA PHE A 142 -3.75 10.97 1.52
C PHE A 142 -2.45 10.92 2.31
N VAL A 143 -2.33 9.97 3.24
CA VAL A 143 -1.08 9.74 3.98
C VAL A 143 0.03 9.30 3.02
N PHE A 144 -0.24 8.39 2.10
CA PHE A 144 0.72 7.89 1.10
C PHE A 144 1.01 8.93 0.01
N LEU A 145 0.07 9.83 -0.27
CA LEU A 145 0.32 10.97 -1.16
C LEU A 145 1.42 11.86 -0.58
N ILE A 146 1.47 12.06 0.73
CA ILE A 146 2.51 12.85 1.38
C ILE A 146 3.77 12.00 1.60
N CYS A 147 3.64 10.90 2.34
CA CYS A 147 4.76 10.08 2.79
C CYS A 147 5.45 9.31 1.66
N GLY A 148 4.74 9.05 0.55
CA GLY A 148 5.30 8.36 -0.62
C GLY A 148 5.94 9.29 -1.64
N ALA A 149 5.96 10.61 -1.40
CA ALA A 149 6.62 11.55 -2.31
C ALA A 149 8.10 11.24 -2.55
N PRO A 150 8.93 10.90 -1.52
CA PRO A 150 10.32 10.52 -1.74
C PRO A 150 10.46 9.28 -2.64
N SER A 151 9.68 8.23 -2.38
CA SER A 151 9.68 7.00 -3.19
C SER A 151 9.32 7.28 -4.65
N ARG A 152 8.31 8.13 -4.91
CA ARG A 152 7.93 8.51 -6.28
C ARG A 152 9.02 9.31 -7.00
N ILE A 153 9.73 10.19 -6.28
CA ILE A 153 10.87 10.93 -6.83
C ILE A 153 12.01 9.97 -7.19
N ALA A 154 12.36 9.05 -6.28
CA ALA A 154 13.39 8.05 -6.52
C ALA A 154 13.06 7.14 -7.71
N MET A 155 11.79 6.71 -7.82
CA MET A 155 11.30 5.92 -8.95
C MET A 155 11.34 6.66 -10.30
N ALA A 156 11.10 7.97 -10.29
CA ALA A 156 11.13 8.80 -11.49
C ALA A 156 12.56 9.16 -11.94
N SER A 157 13.56 8.98 -11.07
CA SER A 157 14.96 9.25 -11.37
C SER A 157 15.54 8.24 -12.37
N SER A 158 16.42 8.71 -13.26
CA SER A 158 17.23 7.86 -14.15
C SER A 158 18.56 7.42 -13.52
N ILE A 159 18.82 7.87 -12.29
CA ILE A 159 20.05 7.65 -11.54
C ILE A 159 19.72 6.75 -10.35
N ARG A 160 20.57 5.75 -10.11
CA ARG A 160 20.61 4.98 -8.86
C ARG A 160 21.86 5.37 -8.07
N VAL A 161 21.75 5.34 -6.75
CA VAL A 161 22.88 5.61 -5.85
C VAL A 161 23.28 4.28 -5.27
N GLU A 162 24.44 3.78 -5.68
CA GLU A 162 25.04 2.60 -5.07
C GLU A 162 25.93 3.05 -3.91
N ALA A 163 25.93 2.28 -2.83
CA ALA A 163 26.85 2.50 -1.73
C ALA A 163 27.61 1.21 -1.39
N ARG A 164 28.84 1.38 -0.90
CA ARG A 164 29.64 0.30 -0.30
C ARG A 164 30.40 0.78 0.93
N ILE A 165 30.66 -0.11 1.88
CA ILE A 165 31.54 0.16 3.02
C ILE A 165 32.89 -0.46 2.71
N VAL A 166 33.91 0.36 2.48
CA VAL A 166 35.29 -0.10 2.32
C VAL A 166 36.10 0.33 3.55
N GLY A 167 36.44 -0.64 4.40
CA GLY A 167 37.06 -0.38 5.69
C GLY A 167 36.13 0.38 6.63
N ARG A 168 36.41 1.67 6.90
CA ARG A 168 35.58 2.57 7.74
C ARG A 168 35.01 3.75 6.95
N LYS A 169 35.10 3.73 5.62
CA LYS A 169 34.60 4.80 4.76
C LYS A 169 33.39 4.28 3.99
N LEU A 170 32.35 5.12 3.97
CA LEU A 170 31.18 4.93 3.12
C LEU A 170 31.50 5.56 1.77
N GLU A 171 31.59 4.73 0.74
CA GLU A 171 31.72 5.19 -0.65
C GLU A 171 30.33 5.19 -1.29
N MET A 172 29.99 6.27 -2.00
CA MET A 172 28.74 6.42 -2.73
C MET A 172 29.07 6.77 -4.17
N GLU A 173 28.42 6.12 -5.12
CA GLU A 173 28.58 6.40 -6.54
C GLU A 173 27.20 6.50 -7.20
N GLU A 174 26.99 7.59 -7.93
CA GLU A 174 25.82 7.76 -8.76
C GLU A 174 26.05 7.01 -10.08
N GLN A 175 25.15 6.07 -10.39
CA GLN A 175 25.21 5.31 -11.62
C GLN A 175 23.94 5.48 -12.44
N PRO A 176 24.05 5.63 -13.77
CA PRO A 176 22.91 5.45 -14.67
C PRO A 176 22.31 4.05 -14.49
N LEU A 177 20.98 3.95 -14.50
CA LEU A 177 20.24 2.68 -14.38
C LEU A 177 20.60 1.61 -15.43
N LEU A 178 21.17 2.03 -16.56
CA LEU A 178 21.55 1.14 -17.66
C LEU A 178 22.81 0.33 -17.35
N ASN A 179 23.57 0.72 -16.33
CA ASN A 179 24.77 -0.02 -15.94
C ASN A 179 24.39 -1.33 -15.24
N LEU A 180 25.17 -2.38 -15.51
CA LEU A 180 25.05 -3.65 -14.78
C LEU A 180 25.26 -3.41 -13.29
N GLU A 181 24.48 -4.11 -12.48
CA GLU A 181 24.61 -4.10 -11.03
C GLU A 181 25.99 -4.67 -10.65
N ARG A 182 26.66 -4.05 -9.68
CA ARG A 182 27.96 -4.51 -9.19
C ARG A 182 27.72 -5.38 -7.95
N ASP A 183 28.22 -6.61 -7.95
CA ASP A 183 28.01 -7.57 -6.86
C ASP A 183 28.51 -7.06 -5.48
N ASP A 184 29.48 -6.15 -5.45
CA ASP A 184 30.11 -5.65 -4.22
C ASP A 184 29.43 -4.41 -3.62
N TRP A 185 28.42 -3.85 -4.30
CA TRP A 185 27.72 -2.63 -3.90
C TRP A 185 26.27 -2.97 -3.56
N TRP A 186 25.68 -2.25 -2.61
CA TRP A 186 24.23 -2.32 -2.39
C TRP A 186 23.56 -1.09 -2.99
N ASP A 187 22.37 -1.28 -3.55
CA ASP A 187 21.54 -0.16 -3.99
C ASP A 187 21.03 0.60 -2.75
N ALA A 188 21.53 1.82 -2.56
CA ALA A 188 21.10 2.72 -1.50
C ALA A 188 19.91 3.60 -1.94
N SER A 189 19.43 3.42 -3.17
CA SER A 189 18.27 4.13 -3.66
C SER A 189 16.99 3.64 -3.00
N MET A 190 16.08 4.58 -2.76
CA MET A 190 14.74 4.31 -2.22
C MET A 190 13.80 3.67 -3.26
N ARG A 191 14.35 3.21 -4.39
CA ARG A 191 13.60 2.77 -5.57
C ARG A 191 13.09 1.34 -5.44
N ASP A 192 13.85 0.46 -4.80
CA ASP A 192 13.57 -0.98 -4.78
C ASP A 192 12.47 -1.36 -3.79
N LYS A 193 12.29 -0.53 -2.75
CA LYS A 193 11.34 -0.76 -1.68
C LYS A 193 10.37 0.42 -1.45
N PRO A 194 9.67 0.90 -2.51
CA PRO A 194 8.94 2.16 -2.45
C PRO A 194 7.72 2.11 -1.52
N VAL A 195 7.06 0.95 -1.42
CA VAL A 195 5.87 0.72 -0.58
C VAL A 195 6.29 0.55 0.87
N THR A 196 7.33 -0.24 1.11
CA THR A 196 7.91 -0.44 2.45
C THR A 196 8.38 0.89 3.03
N LEU A 197 9.13 1.69 2.27
CA LEU A 197 9.59 3.00 2.72
C LEU A 197 8.43 3.97 3.00
N THR A 198 7.44 4.03 2.11
CA THR A 198 6.24 4.87 2.30
C THR A 198 5.49 4.47 3.56
N SER A 199 5.38 3.16 3.83
CA SER A 199 4.73 2.63 5.02
C SER A 199 5.50 3.01 6.28
N ALA A 200 6.84 2.94 6.26
CA ALA A 200 7.69 3.35 7.38
C ALA A 200 7.53 4.86 7.70
N PHE A 201 7.56 5.72 6.68
CA PHE A 201 7.32 7.16 6.87
C PHE A 201 5.90 7.45 7.34
N SER A 202 4.91 6.74 6.81
CA SER A 202 3.51 6.88 7.25
C SER A 202 3.34 6.50 8.71
N ALA A 203 3.96 5.38 9.15
CA ALA A 203 3.92 4.95 10.54
C ALA A 203 4.59 5.97 11.48
N ALA A 204 5.76 6.50 11.09
CA ALA A 204 6.43 7.55 11.86
C ALA A 204 5.59 8.83 11.95
N ALA A 205 4.99 9.26 10.85
CA ALA A 205 4.12 10.44 10.82
C ALA A 205 2.88 10.27 11.70
N LEU A 206 2.18 9.13 11.59
CA LEU A 206 1.01 8.83 12.41
C LEU A 206 1.37 8.72 13.90
N PHE A 207 2.52 8.16 14.24
CA PHE A 207 3.02 8.14 15.62
C PHE A 207 3.25 9.56 16.17
N LEU A 208 3.91 10.44 15.40
CA LEU A 208 4.11 11.83 15.84
C LEU A 208 2.78 12.58 16.01
N ILE A 209 1.84 12.38 15.07
CA ILE A 209 0.50 12.97 15.15
C ILE A 209 -0.23 12.47 16.42
N SER A 210 -0.11 11.18 16.75
CA SER A 210 -0.75 10.63 17.96
C SER A 210 -0.17 11.21 19.24
N GLN A 211 1.15 11.43 19.32
CA GLN A 211 1.79 12.06 20.49
C GLN A 211 1.32 13.52 20.67
N VAL A 212 1.29 14.29 19.59
CA VAL A 212 0.82 15.69 19.62
C VAL A 212 -0.65 15.73 20.04
N TRP A 213 -1.49 14.89 19.44
CA TRP A 213 -2.92 14.84 19.77
C TRP A 213 -3.17 14.46 21.23
N GLY A 214 -2.42 13.48 21.76
CA GLY A 214 -2.51 13.07 23.16
C GLY A 214 -2.20 14.19 24.13
N TYR A 215 -1.21 15.04 23.80
CA TYR A 215 -0.87 16.22 24.59
C TYR A 215 -2.02 17.24 24.65
N TRP A 216 -2.61 17.57 23.49
CA TRP A 216 -3.74 18.52 23.41
C TRP A 216 -5.02 18.03 24.07
N ALA A 217 -5.25 16.71 24.09
CA ALA A 217 -6.43 16.15 24.74
C ALA A 217 -6.34 16.13 26.28
N ALA A 218 -5.12 16.29 26.83
CA ALA A 218 -4.86 16.28 28.26
C ALA A 218 -4.81 17.70 28.89
N SER A 219 -4.69 18.74 28.06
CA SER A 219 -4.71 20.16 28.45
C SER A 219 -6.11 20.75 28.42
#